data_AF-A0A1I3PNT6-F1
#
_entry.id   AF-A0A1I3PNT6-F1
#
_cell.length_a   1.000
_cell.length_b   1.000
_cell.length_c   1.000
_cell.angle_alpha   90.00
_cell.angle_beta   90.00
_cell.angle_gamma   90.00
#
_symmetry.space_group_name_H-M   'P 1'
#
loop_
_entity.id
_entity.type
_entity.pdbx_description
1 polymer ?
#
loop_
_entity_poly.entity_id
_entity_poly.type
_entity_poly.pdbx_seq_one_letter_code
_entity_poly.pdbx_strand_id
1 'polypeptide(L)' 'MLQSPHHGPRHCPRCEATLTNVQGVDTCPECRWIDGRADH' A
#
# COMPACT_ATOMS: atom_id res chain seq x y z
N MET A 1 12.17 22.26 9.03
CA MET A 1 12.38 20.87 9.50
C MET A 1 11.39 20.03 8.72
N LEU A 2 11.83 19.36 7.65
CA LEU A 2 10.95 18.56 6.80
C LEU A 2 10.69 17.26 7.55
N GLN A 3 9.50 17.12 8.15
CA GLN A 3 9.03 15.83 8.64
C GLN A 3 8.86 14.96 7.40
N SER A 4 9.84 14.10 7.11
CA SER A 4 9.71 13.05 6.11
C SER A 4 8.41 12.33 6.41
N PRO A 5 7.40 12.34 5.53
CA PRO A 5 6.16 11.66 5.84
C PRO A 5 6.54 10.18 5.96
N HIS A 6 6.46 9.66 7.19
CA HIS A 6 6.77 8.28 7.53
C HIS A 6 5.67 7.38 6.92
N HIS A 7 5.59 7.33 5.59
CA HIS A 7 4.97 6.23 4.88
C HIS A 7 5.94 5.06 5.02
N GLY A 8 5.99 4.50 6.23
CA GLY A 8 6.57 3.19 6.43
C GLY A 8 5.93 2.21 5.43
N PRO A 9 6.66 1.16 5.03
CA PRO A 9 6.15 0.19 4.08
C PRO A 9 4.76 -0.29 4.54
N ARG A 10 3.75 -0.06 3.71
CA ARG A 10 2.39 -0.52 4.00
C ARG A 10 2.41 -2.05 3.82
N HIS A 11 1.84 -2.76 4.77
CA HIS A 11 1.76 -4.23 4.73
C HIS A 11 0.35 -4.66 4.38
N CYS A 12 0.23 -5.77 3.67
CA CYS A 12 -1.05 -6.32 3.27
C CYS A 12 -1.81 -6.81 4.50
N PRO A 13 -3.09 -6.43 4.70
CA PRO A 13 -3.87 -6.87 5.84
C PRO A 13 -4.24 -8.37 5.80
N ARG A 14 -4.02 -9.06 4.67
CA ARG A 14 -4.37 -10.48 4.51
C ARG A 14 -3.20 -11.43 4.74
N CYS A 15 -2.00 -11.06 4.29
CA CYS A 15 -0.84 -11.94 4.31
C CYS A 15 0.43 -11.28 4.86
N GLU A 16 0.32 -10.05 5.39
CA GLU A 16 1.42 -9.27 5.99
C GLU A 16 2.58 -8.94 5.04
N ALA A 17 2.49 -9.32 3.77
CA ALA A 17 3.48 -8.98 2.76
C ALA A 17 3.56 -7.47 2.50
N THR A 18 4.74 -6.97 2.17
CA THR A 18 4.95 -5.58 1.77
C THR A 18 4.10 -5.26 0.53
N LEU A 19 3.33 -4.18 0.59
CA LEU A 19 2.53 -3.69 -0.52
C LEU A 19 3.43 -2.93 -1.51
N THR A 20 3.09 -3.07 -2.78
CA THR A 20 3.67 -2.31 -3.88
C THR A 20 2.67 -1.26 -4.34
N ASN A 21 3.11 -0.01 -4.39
CA ASN A 21 2.31 1.06 -4.94
C ASN A 21 2.45 1.09 -6.47
N VAL A 22 1.35 0.90 -7.19
CA VAL A 22 1.28 0.97 -8.65
C VAL A 22 0.32 2.08 -9.02
N GLN A 23 0.83 3.15 -9.63
CA GLN A 23 0.03 4.32 -10.06
C GLN A 23 -0.77 4.97 -8.91
N GLY A 24 -0.22 5.00 -7.70
CA GLY A 24 -0.91 5.53 -6.52
C GLY A 24 -1.80 4.51 -5.79
N VAL A 25 -1.99 3.32 -6.34
CA VAL A 25 -2.80 2.25 -5.74
C VAL A 25 -1.91 1.24 -5.04
N ASP A 26 -2.16 0.98 -3.75
CA ASP A 26 -1.43 -0.06 -3.04
C ASP A 26 -1.95 -1.45 -3.44
N THR A 27 -1.03 -2.31 -3.86
CA THR A 27 -1.34 -3.67 -4.34
C THR A 27 -0.45 -4.69 -3.64
N CYS A 28 -0.99 -5.87 -3.34
CA CYS A 28 -0.23 -6.98 -2.79
C CYS A 28 0.11 -7.98 -3.91
N PRO A 29 1.40 -8.23 -4.20
CA PRO A 29 1.79 -9.21 -5.21
C PRO A 29 1.49 -10.66 -4.79
N GLU A 30 1.50 -10.96 -3.49
CA GLU A 30 1.32 -12.32 -2.97
C GLU A 30 -0.12 -12.81 -3.06
N CYS A 31 -1.07 -12.00 -2.58
CA CYS A 31 -2.49 -12.40 -2.50
C CYS A 31 -3.41 -11.62 -3.44
N ARG A 32 -2.84 -10.76 -4.31
CA ARG A 32 -3.56 -9.91 -5.28
C ARG A 32 -4.59 -8.97 -4.63
N TRP A 33 -4.38 -8.59 -3.37
CA TRP A 33 -5.17 -7.56 -2.70
C TRP A 33 -4.88 -6.19 -3.32
N ILE A 34 -5.90 -5.34 -3.44
CA ILE A 34 -5.81 -4.01 -4.04
C ILE A 34 -6.53 -3.04 -3.10
N ASP A 35 -5.89 -1.94 -2.73
CA ASP A 35 -6.51 -0.86 -1.95
C ASP A 35 -7.53 -0.14 -2.82
N GLY A 36 -8.76 -0.63 -2.79
CA GLY A 36 -9.89 -0.13 -3.56
C GLY A 36 -10.46 1.18 -3.02
N ARG A 37 -9.64 2.12 -2.54
CA ARG A 37 -10.08 3.51 -2.36
C ARG A 37 -10.17 4.19 -3.73
N ALA A 38 -11.09 3.70 -4.54
CA ALA A 38 -11.75 4.53 -5.53
C ALA A 38 -12.65 5.50 -4.75
N ASP A 39 -12.06 6.56 -4.19
CA ASP A 39 -12.83 7.73 -3.80
C ASP A 39 -12.93 8.63 -5.04
N HIS A 40 -14.18 8.93 -5.38
CA HIS A 40 -14.68 9.55 -6.60
C HIS A 40 -14.28 11.02 -6.76
#